data_AF-A0A959RNV3-F1
#
_entry.id   AF-A0A959RNV3-F1
#
_cell.length_a   1.000
_cell.length_b   1.000
_cell.length_c   1.000
_cell.angle_alpha   90.00
_cell.angle_beta   90.00
_cell.angle_gamma   90.00
#
_symmetry.space_group_name_H-M   'P 1'
#
loop_
_entity.id
_entity.type
_entity.pdbx_description
1 polymer ?
#
loop_
_entity_poly.entity_id
_entity_poly.type
_entity_poly.pdbx_seq_one_letter_code
_entity_poly.pdbx_strand_id
1 'polypeptide(L)'
;MFNIRYRQILIIIIFILLIAGAIYYYLRKNIDGNLLFGSIGSLITIFFGYIKFQIENDTMFNQLFTDFNNRYTNKQNDLLNSLRNDDEYKFKTGEKNLIYDYFNLCAEEFLWFKKGRIPKRVWFAWENGIRENLKIPIINEMFKAEILTKEGRTSFYGLPDYLGY
;
A
#
# COMPACT_ATOMS: atom_id res chain seq x y z
N MET A 1 -5.21 -8.82 -13.14
CA MET A 1 -5.74 -8.70 -11.75
C MET A 1 -7.18 -9.20 -11.64
N PHE A 2 -8.08 -8.84 -12.58
CA PHE A 2 -9.47 -9.34 -12.65
C PHE A 2 -9.63 -10.87 -12.59
N ASN A 3 -8.82 -11.63 -13.35
CA ASN A 3 -8.89 -13.10 -13.36
C ASN A 3 -8.59 -13.78 -12.02
N ILE A 4 -7.78 -13.17 -11.15
CA ILE A 4 -7.39 -13.80 -9.88
C ILE A 4 -8.57 -13.72 -8.89
N ARG A 5 -9.31 -12.60 -8.88
CA ARG A 5 -10.48 -12.42 -8.00
C ARG A 5 -11.63 -13.34 -8.39
N TYR A 6 -11.91 -13.43 -9.70
CA TYR A 6 -12.95 -14.34 -10.19
C TYR A 6 -12.63 -15.80 -9.83
N ARG A 7 -11.36 -16.20 -9.97
CA ARG A 7 -10.89 -17.52 -9.57
C ARG A 7 -11.03 -17.77 -8.07
N GLN A 8 -10.70 -16.80 -7.22
CA GLN A 8 -10.86 -16.93 -5.76
C GLN A 8 -12.33 -17.05 -5.35
N ILE A 9 -13.20 -16.23 -5.95
CA ILE A 9 -14.66 -16.30 -5.73
C ILE A 9 -15.19 -17.67 -6.16
N LEU A 10 -14.79 -18.16 -7.34
CA LEU A 10 -15.21 -19.46 -7.86
C LEU A 10 -14.79 -20.60 -6.92
N ILE A 11 -13.56 -20.57 -6.40
CA ILE A 11 -13.05 -21.59 -5.45
C ILE A 11 -13.87 -21.57 -4.16
N ILE A 12 -14.18 -20.39 -3.62
CA ILE A 12 -14.98 -20.26 -2.39
C ILE A 12 -16.41 -20.78 -2.63
N ILE A 13 -17.02 -20.46 -3.76
CA ILE A 13 -18.36 -20.97 -4.11
C ILE A 13 -18.34 -22.49 -4.23
N ILE A 14 -17.36 -23.07 -4.93
CA ILE A 14 -17.20 -24.53 -5.05
C ILE A 14 -17.04 -25.17 -3.67
N PHE A 15 -16.23 -24.57 -2.79
CA PHE A 15 -16.01 -25.07 -1.44
C PHE A 15 -17.29 -25.01 -0.58
N ILE A 16 -18.06 -23.92 -0.66
CA ILE A 16 -19.37 -23.76 -0.02
C ILE A 16 -20.34 -24.83 -0.50
N LEU A 17 -20.41 -25.08 -1.81
CA LEU A 17 -21.28 -26.10 -2.40
C LEU A 17 -20.87 -27.51 -1.99
N LEU A 18 -19.58 -27.80 -1.90
CA LEU A 18 -19.07 -29.09 -1.42
C LEU A 18 -19.40 -29.32 0.04
N ILE A 19 -19.24 -28.31 0.89
CA ILE A 19 -19.63 -28.38 2.31
C ILE A 19 -21.15 -28.58 2.43
N ALA A 20 -21.95 -27.80 1.71
CA ALA A 20 -23.40 -27.94 1.73
C ALA A 20 -23.84 -29.33 1.27
N GLY A 21 -23.22 -29.87 0.20
CA GLY A 21 -23.48 -31.22 -0.29
C GLY A 21 -23.06 -32.32 0.69
N ALA A 22 -21.91 -32.17 1.36
CA ALA A 22 -21.44 -33.10 2.39
C ALA A 22 -22.34 -33.09 3.63
N ILE A 23 -22.76 -31.90 4.09
CA ILE A 23 -23.73 -31.74 5.18
C ILE A 23 -25.06 -32.40 4.80
N TYR A 24 -25.57 -32.14 3.59
CA TYR A 24 -26.80 -32.76 3.09
C TYR A 24 -26.70 -34.30 3.04
N TYR A 25 -25.58 -34.84 2.54
CA TYR A 25 -25.35 -36.28 2.47
C TYR A 25 -25.28 -36.93 3.86
N TYR A 26 -24.52 -36.33 4.79
CA TYR A 26 -24.32 -36.86 6.14
C TYR A 26 -25.58 -36.76 7.01
N LEU A 27 -26.36 -35.68 6.86
CA LEU A 27 -27.54 -35.41 7.70
C LEU A 27 -28.86 -35.91 7.07
N ARG A 28 -28.82 -36.59 5.92
CA ARG A 28 -29.97 -37.06 5.13
C ARG A 28 -31.05 -37.81 5.93
N LYS A 29 -30.72 -38.39 7.10
CA LYS A 29 -31.65 -39.17 7.92
C LYS A 29 -32.48 -38.37 8.94
N ASN A 30 -32.11 -37.16 9.35
CA ASN A 30 -32.81 -36.40 10.41
C ASN A 30 -32.55 -34.87 10.27
N ILE A 31 -33.17 -34.19 9.31
CA ILE A 31 -32.99 -32.74 9.15
C ILE A 31 -34.07 -31.97 9.91
N ASP A 32 -33.64 -31.08 10.80
CA ASP A 32 -34.38 -29.86 11.15
C ASP A 32 -34.03 -28.79 10.10
N GLY A 33 -35.03 -28.35 9.32
CA GLY A 33 -34.85 -27.37 8.25
C GLY A 33 -34.17 -26.08 8.73
N ASN A 34 -34.34 -25.72 10.00
CA ASN A 34 -33.73 -24.55 10.60
C ASN A 34 -32.19 -24.61 10.62
N LEU A 35 -31.62 -25.80 10.86
CA LEU A 35 -30.16 -26.00 10.88
C LEU A 35 -29.55 -25.79 9.48
N LEU A 36 -30.26 -26.27 8.44
CA LEU A 36 -29.83 -26.13 7.05
C LEU A 36 -29.89 -24.67 6.60
N PHE A 37 -30.97 -23.95 6.90
CA PHE A 37 -31.08 -22.52 6.61
C PHE A 37 -30.04 -21.68 7.37
N GLY A 38 -29.78 -21.98 8.64
CA GLY A 38 -28.75 -21.31 9.43
C GLY A 38 -27.34 -21.51 8.87
N SER A 39 -27.05 -22.72 8.39
CA SER A 39 -25.77 -23.06 7.75
C SER A 39 -25.57 -22.28 6.45
N ILE A 40 -26.60 -22.24 5.58
CA ILE A 40 -26.57 -21.47 4.34
C ILE A 40 -26.37 -19.98 4.65
N GLY A 41 -27.13 -19.44 5.60
CA GLY A 41 -27.00 -18.05 6.04
C GLY A 41 -25.57 -17.70 6.48
N SER A 42 -24.96 -18.57 7.27
CA SER A 42 -23.58 -18.38 7.77
C SER A 42 -22.55 -18.38 6.64
N LEU A 43 -22.68 -19.30 5.67
CA LEU A 43 -21.80 -19.35 4.49
C LEU A 43 -21.94 -18.10 3.62
N ILE A 44 -23.18 -17.61 3.44
CA ILE A 44 -23.47 -16.36 2.74
C ILE A 44 -22.80 -15.17 3.47
N THR A 45 -22.93 -15.08 4.80
CA THR A 45 -22.32 -14.01 5.59
C THR A 45 -20.80 -14.00 5.48
N ILE A 46 -20.15 -15.17 5.59
CA ILE A 46 -18.68 -15.28 5.43
C ILE A 46 -18.25 -14.83 4.03
N PHE A 47 -18.98 -15.25 3.00
CA PHE A 47 -18.69 -14.87 1.62
C PHE A 47 -18.81 -13.35 1.39
N PHE A 48 -19.90 -12.73 1.86
CA PHE A 48 -20.06 -11.28 1.79
C PHE A 48 -19.00 -10.54 2.61
N GLY A 49 -18.62 -11.06 3.78
CA GLY A 49 -17.53 -10.52 4.60
C GLY A 49 -16.20 -10.51 3.84
N TYR A 50 -15.89 -11.59 3.12
CA TYR A 50 -14.68 -11.67 2.29
C TYR A 50 -14.68 -10.68 1.12
N ILE A 51 -15.82 -10.55 0.41
CA ILE A 51 -15.95 -9.54 -0.67
C ILE A 51 -15.78 -8.13 -0.10
N LYS A 52 -16.46 -7.82 1.02
CA LYS A 52 -16.37 -6.52 1.67
C LYS A 52 -14.94 -6.20 2.08
N PHE A 53 -14.24 -7.15 2.68
CA PHE A 53 -12.82 -7.00 3.05
C PHE A 53 -11.94 -6.66 1.83
N GLN A 54 -12.19 -7.29 0.66
CA GLN A 54 -11.45 -6.93 -0.56
C GLN A 54 -11.76 -5.52 -1.04
N ILE A 55 -13.04 -5.12 -1.03
CA ILE A 55 -13.45 -3.76 -1.41
C ILE A 55 -12.79 -2.73 -0.49
N GLU A 56 -12.83 -2.94 0.82
CA GLU A 56 -12.20 -2.04 1.79
C GLU A 56 -10.69 -1.92 1.57
N ASN A 57 -10.00 -3.02 1.24
CA ASN A 57 -8.58 -2.98 0.92
C ASN A 57 -8.30 -2.19 -0.37
N ASP A 58 -9.13 -2.35 -1.40
CA ASP A 58 -9.00 -1.57 -2.64
C ASP A 58 -9.30 -0.10 -2.43
N THR A 59 -10.33 0.23 -1.65
CA THR A 59 -10.67 1.60 -1.28
C THR A 59 -9.53 2.25 -0.51
N MET A 60 -8.96 1.55 0.49
CA MET A 60 -7.83 2.03 1.26
C MET A 60 -6.61 2.27 0.36
N PHE A 61 -6.29 1.34 -0.55
CA PHE A 61 -5.21 1.54 -1.51
C PHE A 61 -5.48 2.76 -2.40
N ASN A 62 -6.68 2.90 -2.94
CA ASN A 62 -7.04 4.04 -3.79
C ASN A 62 -6.93 5.37 -3.04
N GLN A 63 -7.38 5.42 -1.79
CA GLN A 63 -7.26 6.61 -0.95
C GLN A 63 -5.80 6.99 -0.71
N LEU A 64 -4.95 6.03 -0.30
CA LEU A 64 -3.51 6.26 -0.11
C LEU A 64 -2.84 6.71 -1.42
N PHE A 65 -3.14 6.02 -2.52
CA PHE A 65 -2.59 6.33 -3.83
C PHE A 65 -2.97 7.75 -4.28
N THR A 66 -4.23 8.15 -4.11
CA THR A 66 -4.68 9.51 -4.44
C THR A 66 -4.05 10.55 -3.50
N ASP A 67 -4.00 10.28 -2.19
CA ASP A 67 -3.41 11.21 -1.22
C ASP A 67 -1.93 11.49 -1.51
N PHE A 68 -1.13 10.44 -1.72
CA PHE A 68 0.30 10.60 -2.01
C PHE A 68 0.54 11.34 -3.32
N ASN A 69 -0.20 11.01 -4.39
CA ASN A 69 -0.08 11.73 -5.66
C ASN A 69 -0.48 13.20 -5.54
N ASN A 70 -1.48 13.53 -4.72
CA ASN A 70 -1.88 14.92 -4.51
C ASN A 70 -0.83 15.71 -3.70
N ARG A 71 -0.16 15.04 -2.74
CA ARG A 71 0.91 15.64 -1.94
C ARG A 71 2.22 15.78 -2.71
N TYR A 72 2.47 14.90 -3.67
CA TYR A 72 3.55 15.06 -4.65
C TYR A 72 3.19 16.13 -5.69
N THR A 73 3.33 17.39 -5.31
CA THR A 73 2.90 18.52 -6.13
C THR A 73 3.86 18.80 -7.29
N ASN A 74 3.35 19.47 -8.33
CA ASN A 74 4.18 19.97 -9.45
C ASN A 74 5.36 20.82 -8.96
N LYS A 75 5.18 21.65 -7.92
CA LYS A 75 6.25 22.48 -7.36
C LYS A 75 7.43 21.65 -6.83
N GLN A 76 7.12 20.53 -6.19
CA GLN A 76 8.14 19.60 -5.70
C GLN A 76 8.86 18.94 -6.87
N ASN A 77 8.11 18.49 -7.88
CA ASN A 77 8.68 17.91 -9.10
C ASN A 77 9.57 18.91 -9.87
N ASP A 78 9.14 20.16 -10.01
CA ASP A 78 9.89 21.23 -10.69
C ASP A 78 11.18 21.57 -9.96
N LEU A 79 11.15 21.59 -8.62
CA LEU A 79 12.34 21.80 -7.80
C LEU A 79 13.33 20.64 -7.96
N LEU A 80 12.86 19.39 -7.87
CA LEU A 80 13.71 18.20 -8.07
C LEU A 80 14.36 18.21 -9.46
N ASN A 81 13.61 18.60 -10.50
CA ASN A 81 14.15 18.75 -11.85
C ASN A 81 15.15 19.90 -11.96
N SER A 82 14.92 21.02 -11.29
CA SER A 82 15.87 22.14 -11.27
C SER A 82 17.20 21.73 -10.62
N LEU A 83 17.13 21.09 -9.45
CA LEU A 83 18.30 20.59 -8.72
C LEU A 83 19.07 19.51 -9.50
N ARG A 84 18.41 18.78 -10.40
CA ARG A 84 19.04 17.77 -11.25
C ARG A 84 19.86 18.37 -12.39
N ASN A 85 19.47 19.55 -12.87
CA ASN A 85 20.03 20.15 -14.08
C ASN A 85 20.98 21.32 -13.77
N ASP A 86 21.12 21.72 -12.50
CA ASP A 86 21.93 22.85 -12.08
C ASP A 86 22.68 22.52 -10.77
N ASP A 87 23.97 22.23 -10.90
CA ASP A 87 24.85 21.91 -9.77
C ASP A 87 25.14 23.13 -8.89
N GLU A 88 24.92 24.35 -9.38
CA GLU A 88 25.11 25.61 -8.63
C GLU A 88 23.79 26.19 -8.10
N TYR A 89 22.72 25.39 -8.11
CA TYR A 89 21.38 25.83 -7.73
C TYR A 89 21.36 26.45 -6.32
N LYS A 90 20.88 27.69 -6.24
CA LYS A 90 20.67 28.38 -4.97
C LYS A 90 19.21 28.30 -4.57
N PHE A 91 18.93 27.59 -3.47
CA PHE A 91 17.59 27.51 -2.89
C PHE A 91 17.00 28.90 -2.64
N LYS A 92 15.78 29.09 -3.13
CA LYS A 92 14.91 30.19 -2.77
C LYS A 92 14.26 29.93 -1.41
N THR A 93 13.71 30.98 -0.81
CA THR A 93 13.02 30.90 0.48
C THR A 93 11.93 29.83 0.45
N GLY A 94 12.02 28.85 1.35
CA GLY A 94 11.04 27.77 1.51
C GLY A 94 11.24 26.54 0.63
N GLU A 95 12.11 26.56 -0.38
CA GLU A 95 12.31 25.40 -1.28
C GLU A 95 12.93 24.20 -0.54
N LYS A 96 13.78 24.44 0.46
CA LYS A 96 14.30 23.36 1.33
C LYS A 96 13.18 22.60 2.04
N ASN A 97 12.10 23.29 2.44
CA ASN A 97 10.97 22.64 3.10
C ASN A 97 10.24 21.69 2.14
N LEU A 98 10.18 22.00 0.84
CA LEU A 98 9.62 21.08 -0.16
C LEU A 98 10.41 19.78 -0.28
N ILE A 99 11.73 19.82 -0.03
CA ILE A 99 12.58 18.63 0.02
C ILE A 99 12.35 17.84 1.30
N TYR A 100 12.18 18.50 2.45
CA TYR A 100 11.80 17.79 3.69
C TYR A 100 10.41 17.16 3.58
N ASP A 101 9.45 17.87 3.00
CA ASP A 101 8.11 17.33 2.69
C ASP A 101 8.19 16.13 1.75
N TYR A 102 9.12 16.14 0.79
CA TYR A 102 9.39 15.01 -0.10
C TYR A 102 9.87 13.79 0.70
N PHE A 103 10.87 13.97 1.58
CA PHE A 103 11.39 12.87 2.38
C PHE A 103 10.32 12.28 3.31
N ASN A 104 9.52 13.14 3.95
CA ASN A 104 8.41 12.72 4.80
C ASN A 104 7.38 11.89 4.00
N LEU A 105 7.02 12.36 2.80
CA LEU A 105 6.13 11.62 1.90
C LEU A 105 6.69 10.23 1.57
N CYS A 106 7.96 10.13 1.18
CA CYS A 106 8.60 8.85 0.89
C CYS A 106 8.60 7.89 2.10
N ALA A 107 8.80 8.42 3.31
CA ALA A 107 8.75 7.65 4.54
C ALA A 107 7.35 7.10 4.81
N GLU A 108 6.31 7.91 4.60
CA GLU A 108 4.92 7.50 4.76
C GLU A 108 4.53 6.44 3.72
N GLU A 109 4.89 6.63 2.46
CA GLU A 109 4.69 5.62 1.40
C GLU A 109 5.30 4.27 1.80
N PHE A 110 6.52 4.29 2.35
CA PHE A 110 7.20 3.11 2.83
C PHE A 110 6.51 2.45 4.03
N LEU A 111 6.03 3.24 4.99
CA LEU A 111 5.26 2.74 6.13
C LEU A 111 4.03 1.94 5.64
N TRP A 112 3.29 2.47 4.67
CA TRP A 112 2.11 1.81 4.14
C TRP A 112 2.43 0.61 3.25
N PHE A 113 3.58 0.63 2.57
CA PHE A 113 4.12 -0.55 1.92
C PHE A 113 4.45 -1.66 2.92
N LYS A 114 5.16 -1.35 4.02
CA LYS A 114 5.44 -2.31 5.12
C LYS A 114 4.16 -2.89 5.73
N LYS A 115 3.09 -2.10 5.81
CA LYS A 115 1.76 -2.55 6.25
C LYS A 115 1.00 -3.39 5.22
N GLY A 116 1.57 -3.65 4.04
CA GLY A 116 0.96 -4.43 2.98
C GLY A 116 -0.20 -3.73 2.26
N ARG A 117 -0.34 -2.41 2.41
CA ARG A 117 -1.42 -1.61 1.79
C ARG A 117 -1.06 -1.13 0.38
N ILE A 118 0.23 -1.06 0.06
CA ILE A 118 0.71 -0.70 -1.27
C ILE A 118 1.10 -1.97 -2.03
N PRO A 119 0.57 -2.22 -3.25
CA PRO A 119 0.99 -3.34 -4.08
C PRO A 119 2.49 -3.26 -4.39
N LYS A 120 3.20 -4.40 -4.31
CA LYS A 120 4.66 -4.46 -4.52
C LYS A 120 5.14 -3.76 -5.81
N ARG A 121 4.42 -3.95 -6.92
CA ARG A 121 4.74 -3.31 -8.21
C ARG A 121 4.68 -1.77 -8.16
N VAL A 122 3.76 -1.22 -7.37
CA VAL A 122 3.59 0.23 -7.20
C VAL A 122 4.73 0.74 -6.33
N TRP A 123 4.99 0.05 -5.20
CA TRP A 123 6.12 0.38 -4.34
C TRP A 123 7.45 0.38 -5.09
N PHE A 124 7.75 -0.64 -5.90
CA PHE A 124 8.99 -0.69 -6.67
C PHE A 124 9.13 0.48 -7.67
N ALA A 125 8.02 0.95 -8.25
CA ALA A 125 8.04 2.13 -9.11
C ALA A 125 8.39 3.40 -8.31
N TRP A 126 7.77 3.57 -7.14
CA TRP A 126 8.04 4.70 -6.25
C TRP A 126 9.46 4.66 -5.68
N GLU A 127 9.92 3.50 -5.19
CA GLU A 127 11.28 3.26 -4.74
C GLU A 127 12.32 3.65 -5.79
N ASN A 128 12.09 3.27 -7.06
CA ASN A 128 12.99 3.65 -8.15
C ASN A 128 13.05 5.18 -8.32
N GLY A 129 11.92 5.87 -8.20
CA GLY A 129 11.87 7.34 -8.21
C GLY A 129 12.64 7.96 -7.04
N ILE A 130 12.49 7.39 -5.83
CA ILE A 130 13.23 7.82 -4.64
C ILE A 130 14.73 7.65 -4.84
N ARG A 131 15.16 6.47 -5.28
CA ARG A 131 16.58 6.19 -5.55
C ARG A 131 17.15 7.09 -6.63
N GLU A 132 16.38 7.40 -7.66
CA GLU A 132 16.80 8.32 -8.72
C GLU A 132 16.98 9.75 -8.18
N ASN A 133 16.05 10.24 -7.37
CA ASN A 133 16.17 11.57 -6.77
C ASN A 133 17.32 11.66 -5.75
N LEU A 134 17.60 10.59 -5.01
CA LEU A 134 18.72 10.52 -4.07
C LEU A 134 20.10 10.44 -4.75
N LYS A 135 20.18 10.31 -6.08
CA LYS A 135 21.44 10.49 -6.83
C LYS A 135 21.83 11.96 -6.97
N ILE A 136 20.87 12.89 -6.82
CA ILE A 136 21.15 14.32 -6.88
C ILE A 136 21.96 14.69 -5.61
N PRO A 137 23.20 15.21 -5.73
CA PRO A 137 24.12 15.34 -4.61
C PRO A 137 23.54 16.12 -3.42
N ILE A 138 22.98 17.30 -3.67
CA ILE A 138 22.40 18.15 -2.62
C ILE A 138 21.20 17.49 -1.91
N ILE A 139 20.40 16.70 -2.63
CA ILE A 139 19.29 15.95 -2.04
C ILE A 139 19.82 14.82 -1.16
N ASN A 140 20.85 14.10 -1.64
CA ASN A 140 21.49 13.04 -0.87
C ASN A 140 22.09 13.56 0.44
N GLU A 141 22.76 14.72 0.38
CA GLU A 141 23.35 15.38 1.54
C GLU A 141 22.28 15.81 2.54
N MET A 142 21.19 16.43 2.06
CA MET A 142 20.05 16.80 2.91
C MET A 142 19.42 15.56 3.57
N PHE A 143 19.23 14.46 2.83
CA PHE A 143 18.69 13.23 3.39
C PHE A 143 19.60 12.62 4.46
N LYS A 144 20.92 12.59 4.22
CA LYS A 144 21.91 12.12 5.20
C LYS A 144 21.91 12.96 6.48
N ALA A 145 21.72 14.27 6.36
CA ALA A 145 21.62 15.15 7.51
C ALA A 145 20.40 14.83 8.39
N GLU A 146 19.24 14.55 7.79
CA GLU A 146 18.00 14.19 8.51
C GLU A 146 18.14 12.88 9.29
N ILE A 147 18.90 11.91 8.78
CA ILE A 147 19.04 10.58 9.37
C ILE A 147 20.31 10.41 10.22
N LEU A 148 21.01 11.51 10.50
CA LEU A 148 22.29 11.49 11.22
C LEU A 148 22.12 11.02 12.67
N THR A 149 21.00 11.38 13.30
CA THR A 149 20.66 10.97 14.66
C THR A 149 19.83 9.69 14.65
N LYS A 150 19.80 8.99 15.79
CA LYS A 150 18.96 7.80 15.94
C LYS A 150 17.48 8.16 15.78
N GLU A 151 17.06 9.25 16.40
CA GLU A 151 15.69 9.77 16.36
C GLU A 151 15.30 10.12 14.93
N GLY A 152 16.18 10.86 14.23
CA GLY A 152 16.02 11.22 12.82
C GLY A 152 15.94 9.98 11.93
N ARG A 153 16.78 8.96 12.13
CA ARG A 153 16.66 7.71 11.37
C ARG A 153 15.34 6.98 11.64
N THR A 154 14.88 6.94 12.89
CA THR A 154 13.63 6.24 13.26
C THR A 154 12.36 6.95 12.82
N SER A 155 12.39 8.27 12.63
CA SER A 155 11.22 9.04 12.16
C SER A 155 10.81 8.68 10.72
N PHE A 156 11.70 8.03 9.96
CA PHE A 156 11.43 7.55 8.59
C PHE A 156 10.95 6.09 8.52
N TYR A 157 10.48 5.51 9.63
CA TYR A 157 9.88 4.17 9.66
C TYR A 157 10.79 3.04 9.11
N GLY A 158 12.11 3.26 9.17
CA GLY A 158 13.14 2.35 8.66
C GLY A 158 13.34 2.40 7.14
N LEU A 159 12.85 3.44 6.45
CA LEU A 159 13.16 3.69 5.04
C LEU A 159 14.68 3.83 4.79
N PRO A 160 15.47 4.53 5.63
CA PRO A 160 16.91 4.69 5.39
C PRO A 160 17.62 3.34 5.33
N ASP A 161 17.35 2.47 6.30
CA ASP A 161 17.95 1.13 6.36
C ASP A 161 17.53 0.26 5.15
N TYR A 162 16.26 0.38 4.72
CA TYR A 162 15.77 -0.30 3.51
C TYR A 162 16.45 0.20 2.22
N LEU A 163 16.78 1.49 2.16
CA LEU A 163 17.48 2.09 1.03
C LEU A 163 18.99 1.81 1.03
N GLY A 164 19.56 1.41 2.18
CA GLY A 164 20.97 1.08 2.36
C GLY A 164 21.82 2.22 2.96
N TYR A 165 21.22 3.10 3.78
CA TYR A 165 21.89 4.19 4.50
C TYR A 165 22.27 3.83 5.94
#